data_AF-A0A351SRF5-F1
#
_entry.id   AF-A0A351SRF5-F1
#
_cell.length_a   1.000
_cell.length_b   1.000
_cell.length_c   1.000
_cell.angle_alpha   90.00
_cell.angle_beta   90.00
_cell.angle_gamma   90.00
#
_symmetry.space_group_name_H-M   'P 1'
#
loop_
_entity.id
_entity.type
_entity.pdbx_description
1 polymer ?
#
loop_
_entity_poly.entity_id
_entity_poly.type
_entity_poly.pdbx_seq_one_letter_code
_entity_poly.pdbx_strand_id
1 'polypeptide(L)'
;MNYLYHGSHTKGLKTLEPHKSTHGTYVYATPFRELSVIFSGKDGDDLVYSLFRTSKNEPWKLVERLPHAFETMYEGSSSIYTVEDTTFKDIKTGFAELVSESAVPVVSECELKIVYDELEHLEMEGLIEIYRYPKRPEYIPEDDHDLLEKEIRYAGNPPTRKDFERLLLLHPTLLDKINDYCISKSPEFQKFTKLDILAIFDDFLVRAKNNPSKEYFLKSAKEMIILTFPELAPSLDEKYPD
;
A
#
# COMPACT_ATOMS: atom_id res chain seq x y z
N MET A 1 -14.22 -29.93 -1.35
CA MET A 1 -13.97 -28.94 -2.42
C MET A 1 -14.21 -27.61 -1.79
N ASN A 2 -13.17 -26.78 -1.64
CA ASN A 2 -13.34 -25.47 -1.03
C ASN A 2 -13.19 -24.40 -2.11
N TYR A 3 -13.64 -23.20 -1.77
CA TYR A 3 -13.54 -22.04 -2.64
C TYR A 3 -12.53 -21.04 -2.09
N LEU A 4 -11.88 -20.33 -3.00
CA LEU A 4 -11.02 -19.20 -2.73
C LEU A 4 -11.55 -17.97 -3.46
N TYR A 5 -11.11 -16.80 -3.01
CA TYR A 5 -11.55 -15.51 -3.49
C TYR A 5 -10.38 -14.70 -4.07
N HIS A 6 -10.61 -14.04 -5.19
CA HIS A 6 -9.66 -13.16 -5.86
C HIS A 6 -10.32 -11.81 -6.13
N GLY A 7 -9.69 -10.72 -5.68
CA GLY A 7 -10.12 -9.36 -5.98
C GLY A 7 -9.45 -8.82 -7.23
N SER A 8 -10.21 -8.18 -8.13
CA SER A 8 -9.64 -7.51 -9.31
C SER A 8 -10.50 -6.33 -9.75
N HIS A 9 -9.85 -5.29 -10.27
CA HIS A 9 -10.52 -4.16 -10.95
C HIS A 9 -11.08 -4.54 -12.31
N THR A 10 -10.59 -5.63 -12.91
CA THR A 10 -11.10 -6.09 -14.19
C THR A 10 -12.34 -6.93 -13.97
N LYS A 11 -13.44 -6.56 -14.65
CA LYS A 11 -14.74 -7.24 -14.57
C LYS A 11 -14.92 -8.27 -15.68
N GLY A 12 -15.84 -9.21 -15.47
CA GLY A 12 -16.25 -10.18 -16.49
C GLY A 12 -15.23 -11.27 -16.79
N LEU A 13 -14.20 -11.44 -15.95
CA LEU A 13 -13.17 -12.47 -16.16
C LEU A 13 -13.80 -13.86 -16.12
N LYS A 14 -13.45 -14.70 -17.09
CA LYS A 14 -13.85 -16.12 -17.16
C LYS A 14 -12.75 -17.05 -16.68
N THR A 15 -11.52 -16.57 -16.73
CA THR A 15 -10.32 -17.26 -16.29
C THR A 15 -9.41 -16.23 -15.63
N LEU A 16 -8.78 -16.61 -14.51
CA LEU A 16 -7.70 -15.86 -13.89
C LEU A 16 -6.37 -16.38 -14.44
N GLU A 17 -5.57 -15.50 -15.03
CA GLU A 17 -4.28 -15.84 -15.62
C GLU A 17 -3.13 -15.56 -14.64
N PRO A 18 -2.06 -16.37 -14.63
CA PRO A 18 -0.89 -16.09 -13.81
C PRO A 18 -0.21 -14.78 -14.21
N HIS A 19 0.06 -13.91 -13.23
CA HIS A 19 0.75 -12.64 -13.42
C HIS A 19 2.06 -12.58 -12.63
N LYS A 20 3.04 -11.86 -13.17
CA LYS A 20 4.34 -11.65 -12.52
C LYS A 20 4.16 -10.75 -11.29
N SER A 21 4.67 -11.21 -10.15
CA SER A 21 4.73 -10.52 -8.87
C SER A 21 6.15 -10.59 -8.28
N THR A 22 6.30 -10.16 -7.03
CA THR A 22 7.54 -10.29 -6.24
C THR A 22 7.89 -11.75 -5.91
N HIS A 23 6.92 -12.66 -5.86
CA HIS A 23 7.14 -14.05 -5.46
C HIS A 23 7.21 -15.03 -6.63
N GLY A 24 6.81 -14.63 -7.84
CA GLY A 24 6.84 -15.47 -9.03
C GLY A 24 5.79 -15.05 -10.06
N THR A 25 5.35 -15.98 -10.89
CA THR A 25 4.25 -15.76 -11.83
C THR A 25 3.09 -16.66 -11.44
N TYR A 26 2.05 -16.08 -10.84
CA TYR A 26 0.98 -16.85 -10.20
C TYR A 26 -0.39 -16.19 -10.32
N VAL A 27 -1.45 -16.98 -10.18
CA VAL A 27 -2.78 -16.52 -9.76
C VAL A 27 -2.80 -16.51 -8.23
N TYR A 28 -3.21 -15.40 -7.64
CA TYR A 28 -3.35 -15.24 -6.19
C TYR A 28 -4.81 -15.34 -5.77
N ALA A 29 -5.11 -16.09 -4.73
CA ALA A 29 -6.43 -16.13 -4.12
C ALA A 29 -6.32 -16.38 -2.61
N THR A 30 -7.38 -16.08 -1.87
CA THR A 30 -7.40 -16.21 -0.40
C THR A 30 -8.67 -16.93 0.05
N PRO A 31 -8.63 -17.72 1.15
CA PRO A 31 -9.85 -18.28 1.72
C PRO A 31 -10.73 -17.25 2.44
N PHE A 32 -10.25 -16.01 2.60
CA PHE A 32 -10.94 -14.93 3.32
C PHE A 32 -11.54 -13.94 2.31
N ARG A 33 -12.87 -13.89 2.20
CA ARG A 33 -13.53 -12.97 1.24
C ARG A 33 -13.21 -11.52 1.57
N GLU A 34 -13.19 -11.16 2.84
CA GLU A 34 -12.85 -9.81 3.31
C GLU A 34 -11.45 -9.37 2.87
N LEU A 35 -10.47 -10.27 2.84
CA LEU A 35 -9.14 -9.96 2.29
C LEU A 35 -9.19 -9.72 0.78
N SER A 36 -9.99 -10.49 0.05
CA SER A 36 -10.11 -10.27 -1.40
C SER A 36 -10.71 -8.89 -1.74
N VAL A 37 -11.56 -8.33 -0.87
CA VAL A 37 -12.05 -6.95 -0.98
C VAL A 37 -10.93 -5.95 -0.71
N ILE A 38 -10.15 -6.15 0.36
CA ILE A 38 -9.01 -5.28 0.68
C ILE A 38 -7.99 -5.27 -0.48
N PHE A 39 -7.73 -6.43 -1.09
CA PHE A 39 -6.81 -6.56 -2.22
C PHE A 39 -7.41 -6.20 -3.58
N SER A 40 -8.71 -5.95 -3.66
CA SER A 40 -9.31 -5.35 -4.84
C SER A 40 -9.11 -3.84 -4.88
N GLY A 41 -8.40 -3.23 -3.91
CA GLY A 41 -7.98 -1.84 -3.95
C GLY A 41 -7.04 -1.54 -5.11
N LYS A 42 -7.06 -0.30 -5.57
CA LYS A 42 -6.20 0.24 -6.62
C LYS A 42 -4.92 0.75 -5.96
N ASP A 43 -3.81 0.10 -6.32
CA ASP A 43 -2.49 0.48 -5.84
C ASP A 43 -2.36 0.44 -4.31
N GLY A 44 -1.23 0.94 -3.81
CA GLY A 44 -0.88 0.89 -2.39
C GLY A 44 0.16 -0.18 -2.10
N ASP A 45 0.98 0.13 -1.11
CA ASP A 45 2.01 -0.73 -0.56
C ASP A 45 2.16 -0.41 0.93
N ASP A 46 3.14 -1.03 1.57
CA ASP A 46 3.35 -0.90 3.00
C ASP A 46 3.71 0.52 3.46
N LEU A 47 4.10 1.43 2.56
CA LEU A 47 4.28 2.84 2.91
C LEU A 47 2.95 3.59 3.01
N VAL A 48 1.85 3.02 2.53
CA VAL A 48 0.55 3.70 2.43
C VAL A 48 -0.46 3.13 3.42
N TYR A 49 -0.39 1.82 3.67
CA TYR A 49 -1.27 1.15 4.62
C TYR A 49 -0.54 0.03 5.36
N SER A 50 -1.12 -0.43 6.47
CA SER A 50 -0.69 -1.65 7.16
C SER A 50 -1.87 -2.61 7.26
N LEU A 51 -1.63 -3.89 6.97
CA LEU A 51 -2.65 -4.94 7.02
C LEU A 51 -2.11 -6.16 7.76
N PHE A 52 -2.79 -6.56 8.81
CA PHE A 52 -2.35 -7.70 9.63
C PHE A 52 -3.49 -8.20 10.53
N ARG A 53 -3.24 -9.32 11.20
CA ARG A 53 -4.05 -9.82 12.31
C ARG A 53 -3.14 -10.56 13.28
N THR A 54 -3.43 -10.50 14.57
CA THR A 54 -2.60 -11.13 15.61
C THR A 54 -2.96 -12.59 15.80
N SER A 55 -4.22 -12.96 15.53
CA SER A 55 -4.70 -14.34 15.59
C SER A 55 -5.71 -14.62 14.48
N LYS A 56 -5.95 -15.90 14.19
CA LYS A 56 -6.94 -16.32 13.16
C LYS A 56 -8.39 -16.02 13.55
N ASN A 57 -8.65 -15.75 14.83
CA ASN A 57 -9.99 -15.52 15.38
C ASN A 57 -10.29 -14.02 15.55
N GLU A 58 -9.36 -13.15 15.18
CA GLU A 58 -9.55 -11.70 15.21
C GLU A 58 -9.84 -11.16 13.81
N PRO A 59 -10.57 -10.04 13.72
CA PRO A 59 -10.72 -9.32 12.46
C PRO A 59 -9.37 -8.89 11.89
N TRP A 60 -9.31 -8.75 10.58
CA TRP A 60 -8.19 -8.11 9.91
C TRP A 60 -8.15 -6.63 10.28
N LYS A 61 -6.97 -6.14 10.69
CA LYS A 61 -6.75 -4.73 11.00
C LYS A 61 -6.15 -4.06 9.78
N LEU A 62 -6.87 -3.09 9.23
CA LEU A 62 -6.48 -2.31 8.08
C LEU A 62 -6.22 -0.86 8.54
N VAL A 63 -4.98 -0.41 8.46
CA VAL A 63 -4.54 0.88 9.00
C VAL A 63 -4.09 1.80 7.88
N GLU A 64 -4.69 2.98 7.81
CA GLU A 64 -4.36 4.04 6.86
C GLU A 64 -3.14 4.80 7.37
N ARG A 65 -2.00 4.74 6.66
CA ARG A 65 -0.75 5.38 7.09
C ARG A 65 -0.61 6.82 6.60
N LEU A 66 -1.40 7.22 5.61
CA LEU A 66 -1.39 8.57 5.03
C LEU A 66 -2.82 9.13 4.96
N PRO A 67 -3.03 10.45 5.06
CA PRO A 67 -4.36 11.04 4.87
C PRO A 67 -4.90 10.73 3.46
N HIS A 68 -6.18 10.37 3.36
CA HIS A 68 -6.88 10.07 2.10
C HIS A 68 -6.32 8.90 1.27
N ALA A 69 -5.47 8.06 1.85
CA ALA A 69 -4.94 6.89 1.17
C ALA A 69 -6.03 5.87 0.84
N PHE A 70 -6.96 5.62 1.75
CA PHE A 70 -8.05 4.67 1.49
C PHE A 70 -9.06 5.21 0.50
N GLU A 71 -9.35 6.51 0.51
CA GLU A 71 -10.14 7.13 -0.55
C GLU A 71 -9.48 6.87 -1.90
N THR A 72 -8.16 7.11 -2.00
CA THR A 72 -7.40 6.92 -3.24
C THR A 72 -7.36 5.46 -3.68
N MET A 73 -7.18 4.53 -2.75
CA MET A 73 -7.08 3.09 -3.04
C MET A 73 -8.42 2.47 -3.40
N TYR A 74 -9.50 2.90 -2.76
CA TYR A 74 -10.79 2.23 -2.85
C TYR A 74 -11.84 3.06 -3.60
N GLU A 75 -11.39 4.10 -4.31
CA GLU A 75 -12.21 4.82 -5.28
C GLU A 75 -12.57 3.92 -6.46
N GLY A 76 -13.87 3.66 -6.62
CA GLY A 76 -14.43 2.99 -7.78
C GLY A 76 -14.84 1.53 -7.56
N SER A 77 -15.07 0.84 -8.67
CA SER A 77 -15.67 -0.49 -8.69
C SER A 77 -14.66 -1.59 -8.96
N SER A 78 -14.86 -2.76 -8.36
CA SER A 78 -14.05 -3.96 -8.59
C SER A 78 -14.95 -5.21 -8.61
N SER A 79 -14.36 -6.39 -8.79
CA SER A 79 -15.04 -7.67 -8.75
C SER A 79 -14.30 -8.64 -7.83
N ILE A 80 -15.08 -9.43 -7.08
CA ILE A 80 -14.60 -10.58 -6.32
C ILE A 80 -14.96 -11.84 -7.08
N TYR A 81 -13.94 -12.62 -7.41
CA TYR A 81 -14.06 -13.87 -8.15
C TYR A 81 -13.92 -15.06 -7.21
N THR A 82 -14.85 -16.00 -7.33
CA THR A 82 -14.78 -17.28 -6.65
C THR A 82 -14.14 -18.30 -7.57
N VAL A 83 -13.15 -19.04 -7.07
CA VAL A 83 -12.45 -20.11 -7.78
C VAL A 83 -12.33 -21.37 -6.93
N GLU A 84 -12.16 -22.52 -7.57
CA GLU A 84 -11.89 -23.78 -6.85
C GLU A 84 -10.45 -23.82 -6.32
N ASP A 85 -10.25 -24.45 -5.17
CA ASP A 85 -8.94 -24.55 -4.50
C ASP A 85 -7.99 -25.59 -5.09
N THR A 86 -8.38 -26.28 -6.16
CA THR A 86 -7.75 -27.54 -6.64
C THR A 86 -6.29 -27.41 -7.07
N THR A 87 -5.89 -26.27 -7.63
CA THR A 87 -4.52 -26.02 -8.11
C THR A 87 -3.71 -25.11 -7.18
N PHE A 88 -4.30 -24.66 -6.07
CA PHE A 88 -3.70 -23.68 -5.18
C PHE A 88 -2.81 -24.34 -4.13
N LYS A 89 -1.67 -23.70 -3.85
CA LYS A 89 -0.73 -24.10 -2.82
C LYS A 89 -0.27 -22.90 -2.00
N ASP A 90 0.06 -23.17 -0.75
CA ASP A 90 0.68 -22.20 0.15
C ASP A 90 2.19 -22.18 -0.06
N ILE A 91 2.71 -21.09 -0.64
CA ILE A 91 4.16 -20.88 -0.83
C ILE A 91 4.83 -20.19 0.36
N LYS A 92 4.13 -20.09 1.50
CA LYS A 92 4.64 -19.53 2.75
C LYS A 92 5.12 -18.08 2.60
N THR A 93 4.33 -17.24 1.92
CA THR A 93 4.59 -15.78 1.85
C THR A 93 4.52 -15.09 3.21
N GLY A 94 3.97 -15.76 4.23
CA GLY A 94 3.70 -15.18 5.54
C GLY A 94 2.34 -14.48 5.63
N PHE A 95 1.59 -14.44 4.52
CA PHE A 95 0.26 -13.87 4.46
C PHE A 95 -0.81 -14.92 4.11
N ALA A 96 -2.08 -14.60 4.27
CA ALA A 96 -3.19 -15.54 4.06
C ALA A 96 -3.60 -15.70 2.58
N GLU A 97 -2.61 -15.83 1.70
CA GLU A 97 -2.78 -16.02 0.26
C GLU A 97 -2.26 -17.39 -0.18
N LEU A 98 -2.90 -17.95 -1.19
CA LEU A 98 -2.51 -19.15 -1.89
C LEU A 98 -2.25 -18.81 -3.35
N VAL A 99 -1.39 -19.59 -3.99
CA VAL A 99 -1.00 -19.37 -5.38
C VAL A 99 -1.27 -20.57 -6.26
N SER A 100 -1.64 -20.30 -7.52
CA SER A 100 -1.70 -21.29 -8.61
C SER A 100 -0.72 -20.90 -9.72
N GLU A 101 0.04 -21.87 -10.24
CA GLU A 101 0.95 -21.70 -11.38
C GLU A 101 0.23 -21.73 -12.72
N SER A 102 -0.97 -22.32 -12.75
CA SER A 102 -1.81 -22.43 -13.94
C SER A 102 -2.96 -21.44 -13.88
N ALA A 103 -3.49 -21.12 -15.05
CA ALA A 103 -4.75 -20.42 -15.20
C ALA A 103 -5.89 -21.16 -14.48
N VAL A 104 -6.82 -20.41 -13.89
CA VAL A 104 -7.91 -20.95 -13.06
C VAL A 104 -9.26 -20.48 -13.59
N PRO A 105 -10.20 -21.37 -13.91
CA PRO A 105 -11.54 -20.98 -14.34
C PRO A 105 -12.31 -20.31 -13.20
N VAL A 106 -13.03 -19.25 -13.53
CA VAL A 106 -13.91 -18.54 -12.60
C VAL A 106 -15.20 -19.32 -12.41
N VAL A 107 -15.58 -19.56 -11.15
CA VAL A 107 -16.85 -20.21 -10.78
C VAL A 107 -17.98 -19.17 -10.73
N SER A 108 -17.72 -18.02 -10.11
CA SER A 108 -18.67 -16.91 -10.02
C SER A 108 -17.97 -15.57 -9.86
N GLU A 109 -18.67 -14.49 -10.20
CA GLU A 109 -18.22 -13.10 -10.02
C GLU A 109 -19.24 -12.35 -9.18
N CYS A 110 -18.75 -11.55 -8.23
CA CYS A 110 -19.53 -10.61 -7.43
C CYS A 110 -18.98 -9.20 -7.66
N GLU A 111 -19.74 -8.36 -8.37
CA GLU A 111 -19.35 -6.98 -8.63
C GLU A 111 -19.55 -6.09 -7.39
N LEU A 112 -18.51 -5.33 -7.04
CA LEU A 112 -18.53 -4.27 -6.05
C LEU A 112 -18.64 -2.93 -6.77
N LYS A 113 -19.69 -2.15 -6.49
CA LYS A 113 -19.89 -0.85 -7.16
C LYS A 113 -18.91 0.21 -6.67
N ILE A 114 -18.70 0.25 -5.36
CA ILE A 114 -17.75 1.11 -4.67
C ILE A 114 -17.05 0.20 -3.66
N VAL A 115 -15.73 0.02 -3.79
CA VAL A 115 -14.99 -0.89 -2.90
C VAL A 115 -15.00 -0.36 -1.47
N TYR A 116 -14.90 0.97 -1.31
CA TYR A 116 -14.92 1.59 0.01
C TYR A 116 -16.21 1.30 0.79
N ASP A 117 -17.38 1.35 0.16
CA ASP A 117 -18.66 0.99 0.81
C ASP A 117 -18.67 -0.48 1.30
N GLU A 118 -18.09 -1.40 0.55
CA GLU A 118 -17.98 -2.80 0.96
C GLU A 118 -17.04 -2.96 2.16
N LEU A 119 -15.95 -2.18 2.25
CA LEU A 119 -15.09 -2.16 3.43
C LEU A 119 -15.85 -1.67 4.67
N GLU A 120 -16.67 -0.63 4.55
CA GLU A 120 -17.50 -0.16 5.66
C GLU A 120 -18.52 -1.21 6.10
N HIS A 121 -19.11 -1.94 5.15
CA HIS A 121 -19.99 -3.05 5.46
C HIS A 121 -19.28 -4.18 6.21
N LEU A 122 -18.07 -4.57 5.76
CA LEU A 122 -17.24 -5.59 6.44
C LEU A 122 -16.82 -5.14 7.85
N GLU A 123 -16.57 -3.84 8.05
CA GLU A 123 -16.29 -3.26 9.36
C GLU A 123 -17.52 -3.36 10.28
N MET A 124 -18.71 -3.03 9.77
CA MET A 124 -19.98 -3.18 10.50
C MET A 124 -20.28 -4.63 10.90
N GLU A 125 -19.90 -5.60 10.08
CA GLU A 125 -20.02 -7.03 10.37
C GLU A 125 -18.94 -7.56 11.35
N GLY A 126 -17.94 -6.74 11.67
CA GLY A 126 -16.83 -7.13 12.54
C GLY A 126 -15.84 -8.11 11.92
N LEU A 127 -15.80 -8.20 10.57
CA LEU A 127 -14.83 -9.02 9.84
C LEU A 127 -13.49 -8.31 9.66
N ILE A 128 -13.52 -6.99 9.60
CA ILE A 128 -12.34 -6.12 9.55
C ILE A 128 -12.47 -4.99 10.56
N GLU A 129 -11.35 -4.40 10.93
CA GLU A 129 -11.24 -3.22 11.79
C GLU A 129 -10.45 -2.16 11.03
N ILE A 130 -11.06 -1.00 10.76
CA ILE A 130 -10.44 0.03 9.92
C ILE A 130 -9.98 1.20 10.78
N TYR A 131 -8.67 1.43 10.77
CA TYR A 131 -8.03 2.59 11.39
C TYR A 131 -7.82 3.66 10.32
N ARG A 132 -8.77 4.58 10.20
CA ARG A 132 -8.69 5.75 9.30
C ARG A 132 -7.72 6.78 9.88
N TYR A 133 -6.89 7.40 9.04
CA TYR A 133 -5.86 8.34 9.46
C TYR A 133 -6.46 9.50 10.28
N PRO A 134 -5.80 9.99 11.36
CA PRO A 134 -4.51 9.54 11.89
C PRO A 134 -4.62 8.41 12.93
N LYS A 135 -5.80 7.83 13.14
CA LYS A 135 -6.00 6.79 14.16
C LYS A 135 -5.17 5.56 13.80
N ARG A 136 -4.53 4.97 14.80
CA ARG A 136 -3.72 3.76 14.66
C ARG A 136 -3.73 2.95 15.97
N PRO A 137 -3.45 1.65 15.92
CA PRO A 137 -3.19 0.85 17.10
C PRO A 137 -1.90 1.29 17.83
N GLU A 138 -1.84 1.11 19.15
CA GLU A 138 -0.71 1.56 20.00
C GLU A 138 0.67 0.97 19.62
N TYR A 139 0.72 -0.21 18.99
CA TYR A 139 1.97 -0.84 18.58
C TYR A 139 2.51 -0.35 17.23
N ILE A 140 1.72 0.41 16.46
CA ILE A 140 2.24 1.11 15.29
C ILE A 140 2.83 2.43 15.78
N PRO A 141 4.13 2.69 15.56
CA PRO A 141 4.77 3.92 15.99
C PRO A 141 4.10 5.17 15.40
N GLU A 142 3.97 6.21 16.21
CA GLU A 142 3.45 7.52 15.78
C GLU A 142 4.37 8.21 14.75
N ASP A 143 5.68 7.91 14.77
CA ASP A 143 6.67 8.48 13.87
C ASP A 143 7.00 7.59 12.66
N ASP A 144 6.27 6.49 12.47
CA ASP A 144 6.40 5.55 11.36
C ASP A 144 7.82 4.93 11.21
N HIS A 145 8.62 4.85 12.28
CA HIS A 145 9.98 4.30 12.20
C HIS A 145 10.03 2.81 11.83
N ASP A 146 8.95 2.07 12.01
CA ASP A 146 8.80 0.69 11.53
C ASP A 146 8.93 0.59 10.00
N LEU A 147 8.48 1.62 9.27
CA LEU A 147 8.63 1.70 7.82
C LEU A 147 10.10 1.89 7.42
N LEU A 148 10.85 2.71 8.16
CA LEU A 148 12.29 2.88 7.95
C LEU A 148 13.04 1.55 8.16
N GLU A 149 12.74 0.83 9.25
CA GLU A 149 13.33 -0.49 9.49
C GLU A 149 13.06 -1.48 8.37
N LYS A 150 11.89 -1.37 7.72
CA LYS A 150 11.55 -2.17 6.55
C LYS A 150 12.35 -1.77 5.33
N GLU A 151 12.38 -0.49 4.97
CA GLU A 151 13.10 0.02 3.80
C GLU A 151 14.61 -0.27 3.88
N ILE A 152 15.20 -0.18 5.09
CA ILE A 152 16.61 -0.53 5.33
C ILE A 152 16.94 -1.97 4.89
N ARG A 153 16.00 -2.92 4.98
CA ARG A 153 16.23 -4.31 4.56
C ARG A 153 16.34 -4.47 3.04
N TYR A 154 15.79 -3.52 2.28
CA TYR A 154 15.80 -3.52 0.82
C TYR A 154 16.78 -2.51 0.22
N ALA A 155 17.25 -1.54 1.02
CA ALA A 155 18.22 -0.55 0.62
C ALA A 155 19.56 -1.17 0.18
N GLY A 156 20.29 -0.46 -0.69
CA GLY A 156 21.66 -0.81 -1.06
C GLY A 156 22.61 -0.80 0.14
N ASN A 157 23.79 -1.42 -0.05
CA ASN A 157 24.89 -1.34 0.92
C ASN A 157 26.20 -0.95 0.20
N PRO A 158 26.66 0.31 0.32
CA PRO A 158 26.09 1.39 1.11
C PRO A 158 24.75 1.90 0.54
N PRO A 159 23.87 2.48 1.39
CA PRO A 159 22.61 3.04 0.91
C PRO A 159 22.84 4.30 0.08
N THR A 160 21.93 4.56 -0.84
CA THR A 160 21.89 5.75 -1.68
C THR A 160 20.66 6.59 -1.36
N ARG A 161 20.64 7.85 -1.81
CA ARG A 161 19.46 8.72 -1.63
C ARG A 161 18.20 8.11 -2.25
N LYS A 162 18.33 7.49 -3.43
CA LYS A 162 17.21 6.88 -4.17
C LYS A 162 16.46 5.81 -3.37
N ASP A 163 17.16 5.12 -2.47
CA ASP A 163 16.56 4.08 -1.63
C ASP A 163 15.50 4.67 -0.66
N PHE A 164 15.54 5.97 -0.38
CA PHE A 164 14.69 6.61 0.64
C PHE A 164 13.84 7.76 0.10
N GLU A 165 13.93 8.13 -1.18
CA GLU A 165 13.17 9.25 -1.76
C GLU A 165 11.66 9.08 -1.56
N ARG A 166 11.11 7.90 -1.88
CA ARG A 166 9.67 7.65 -1.74
C ARG A 166 9.23 7.58 -0.28
N LEU A 167 10.06 6.99 0.59
CA LEU A 167 9.80 6.98 2.03
C LEU A 167 9.73 8.41 2.56
N LEU A 168 10.68 9.26 2.20
CA LEU A 168 10.73 10.65 2.66
C LEU A 168 9.59 11.51 2.07
N LEU A 169 9.16 11.21 0.85
CA LEU A 169 8.00 11.86 0.23
C LEU A 169 6.71 11.61 1.01
N LEU A 170 6.48 10.36 1.43
CA LEU A 170 5.25 9.94 2.10
C LEU A 170 5.31 10.12 3.62
N HIS A 171 6.48 9.95 4.22
CA HIS A 171 6.74 9.99 5.66
C HIS A 171 7.86 11.00 5.99
N PRO A 172 7.63 12.31 5.78
CA PRO A 172 8.63 13.36 5.97
C PRO A 172 9.14 13.49 7.41
N THR A 173 8.41 12.96 8.39
CA THR A 173 8.82 12.86 9.80
C THR A 173 10.09 12.04 10.00
N LEU A 174 10.42 11.15 9.05
CA LEU A 174 11.59 10.28 9.10
C LEU A 174 12.90 10.93 8.63
N LEU A 175 12.87 12.21 8.19
CA LEU A 175 14.01 12.93 7.62
C LEU A 175 15.32 12.75 8.42
N ASP A 176 15.27 13.04 9.72
CA ASP A 176 16.46 12.99 10.57
C ASP A 176 16.94 11.55 10.80
N LYS A 177 16.02 10.59 10.99
CA LYS A 177 16.36 9.18 11.18
C LYS A 177 16.99 8.56 9.94
N ILE A 178 16.50 8.90 8.75
CA ILE A 178 17.08 8.48 7.47
C ILE A 178 18.50 9.04 7.34
N ASN A 179 18.69 10.32 7.63
CA ASN A 179 20.01 10.94 7.61
C ASN A 179 20.98 10.25 8.56
N ASP A 180 20.58 10.03 9.81
CA ASP A 180 21.41 9.37 10.81
C ASP A 180 21.79 7.94 10.41
N TYR A 181 20.82 7.17 9.88
CA TYR A 181 21.09 5.84 9.33
C TYR A 181 22.11 5.90 8.19
N CYS A 182 21.89 6.74 7.18
CA CYS A 182 22.75 6.81 6.00
C CYS A 182 24.18 7.24 6.35
N ILE A 183 24.35 8.24 7.23
CA ILE A 183 25.68 8.68 7.70
C ILE A 183 26.38 7.57 8.48
N SER A 184 25.65 6.80 9.29
CA SER A 184 26.22 5.67 10.04
C SER A 184 26.78 4.57 9.12
N LYS A 185 26.27 4.45 7.88
CA LYS A 185 26.72 3.50 6.87
C LYS A 185 27.74 4.06 5.90
N SER A 186 27.66 5.35 5.61
CA SER A 186 28.51 6.08 4.67
C SER A 186 28.70 7.51 5.21
N PRO A 187 29.79 7.80 5.93
CA PRO A 187 30.03 9.12 6.53
C PRO A 187 30.05 10.28 5.52
N GLU A 188 30.36 9.98 4.25
CA GLU A 188 30.31 10.90 3.11
C GLU A 188 28.90 11.13 2.52
N PHE A 189 27.87 10.46 3.06
CA PHE A 189 26.50 10.59 2.58
C PHE A 189 26.01 12.05 2.67
N GLN A 190 25.56 12.58 1.53
CA GLN A 190 24.94 13.90 1.48
C GLN A 190 23.56 13.85 2.12
N LYS A 191 23.44 14.47 3.30
CA LYS A 191 22.17 14.57 4.04
C LYS A 191 21.04 15.12 3.19
N PHE A 192 19.85 14.59 3.39
CA PHE A 192 18.61 15.21 2.97
C PHE A 192 18.34 16.47 3.79
N THR A 193 17.77 17.46 3.13
CA THR A 193 17.27 18.71 3.71
C THR A 193 15.78 18.85 3.41
N LYS A 194 15.10 19.78 4.09
CA LYS A 194 13.70 20.10 3.79
C LYS A 194 13.49 20.55 2.34
N LEU A 195 14.47 21.22 1.75
CA LEU A 195 14.42 21.63 0.34
C LEU A 195 14.51 20.43 -0.61
N ASP A 196 15.21 19.37 -0.21
CA ASP A 196 15.26 18.14 -1.01
C ASP A 196 13.89 17.46 -1.08
N ILE A 197 13.05 17.59 -0.05
CA ILE A 197 11.68 17.07 -0.05
C ILE A 197 10.85 17.73 -1.15
N LEU A 198 11.00 19.04 -1.36
CA LEU A 198 10.36 19.75 -2.47
C LEU A 198 10.86 19.23 -3.82
N ALA A 199 12.17 19.01 -3.97
CA ALA A 199 12.74 18.48 -5.20
C ALA A 199 12.24 17.04 -5.48
N ILE A 200 12.14 16.20 -4.45
CA ILE A 200 11.57 14.85 -4.56
C ILE A 200 10.09 14.93 -4.97
N PHE A 201 9.32 15.83 -4.37
CA PHE A 201 7.92 16.02 -4.74
C PHE A 201 7.78 16.44 -6.22
N ASP A 202 8.58 17.42 -6.67
CA ASP A 202 8.63 17.88 -8.06
C ASP A 202 8.93 16.71 -9.02
N ASP A 203 9.90 15.86 -8.67
CA ASP A 203 10.26 14.67 -9.45
C ASP A 203 9.12 13.66 -9.55
N PHE A 204 8.45 13.36 -8.43
CA PHE A 204 7.33 12.41 -8.40
C PHE A 204 6.10 12.95 -9.14
N LEU A 205 5.86 14.26 -9.11
CA LEU A 205 4.83 14.88 -9.92
C LEU A 205 5.13 14.74 -11.42
N VAL A 206 6.37 14.98 -11.85
CA VAL A 206 6.76 14.79 -13.26
C VAL A 206 6.56 13.32 -13.67
N ARG A 207 6.90 12.37 -12.80
CA ARG A 207 6.65 10.94 -13.03
C ARG A 207 5.15 10.65 -13.16
N ALA A 208 4.32 11.17 -12.27
CA ALA A 208 2.87 11.01 -12.32
C ALA A 208 2.26 11.64 -13.58
N LYS A 209 2.75 12.80 -14.04
CA LYS A 209 2.29 13.40 -15.32
C LYS A 209 2.63 12.52 -16.52
N ASN A 210 3.80 11.89 -16.51
CA ASN A 210 4.25 11.00 -17.60
C ASN A 210 3.59 9.61 -17.53
N ASN A 211 3.18 9.19 -16.34
CA ASN A 211 2.49 7.93 -16.13
C ASN A 211 1.40 8.10 -15.05
N PRO A 212 0.22 8.63 -15.42
CA PRO A 212 -0.85 8.91 -14.45
C PRO A 212 -1.38 7.67 -13.74
N SER A 213 -1.01 6.48 -14.22
CA SER A 213 -1.32 5.23 -13.53
C SER A 213 -0.29 4.82 -12.48
N LYS A 214 0.64 5.71 -12.11
CA LYS A 214 1.65 5.49 -11.07
C LYS A 214 1.73 6.72 -10.16
N GLU A 215 1.87 6.47 -8.86
CA GLU A 215 2.00 7.47 -7.78
C GLU A 215 0.71 8.27 -7.48
N TYR A 216 -0.34 7.55 -7.08
CA TYR A 216 -1.66 8.11 -6.75
C TYR A 216 -1.71 8.95 -5.46
N PHE A 217 -0.67 8.88 -4.63
CA PHE A 217 -0.68 9.45 -3.28
C PHE A 217 -0.04 10.84 -3.19
N LEU A 218 0.07 11.57 -4.31
CA LEU A 218 0.65 12.93 -4.30
C LEU A 218 -0.13 13.93 -3.46
N LYS A 219 -1.47 13.81 -3.42
CA LYS A 219 -2.32 14.60 -2.52
C LYS A 219 -1.96 14.30 -1.05
N SER A 220 -1.93 13.02 -0.69
CA SER A 220 -1.54 12.56 0.65
C SER A 220 -0.12 13.01 1.01
N ALA A 221 0.82 12.92 0.08
CA ALA A 221 2.21 13.36 0.26
C ALA A 221 2.29 14.86 0.53
N LYS A 222 1.59 15.70 -0.25
CA LYS A 222 1.53 17.15 -0.05
C LYS A 222 1.06 17.47 1.37
N GLU A 223 -0.03 16.83 1.81
CA GLU A 223 -0.58 17.04 3.14
C GLU A 223 0.40 16.60 4.24
N MET A 224 1.02 15.42 4.11
CA MET A 224 2.03 14.94 5.06
C MET A 224 3.23 15.90 5.18
N ILE A 225 3.69 16.47 4.06
CA ILE A 225 4.79 17.44 4.04
C ILE A 225 4.37 18.73 4.74
N ILE A 226 3.16 19.24 4.48
CA ILE A 226 2.64 20.46 5.13
C ILE A 226 2.45 20.25 6.63
N LEU A 227 1.93 19.09 7.04
CA LEU A 227 1.76 18.74 8.45
C LEU A 227 3.11 18.69 9.20
N THR A 228 4.15 18.20 8.53
CA THR A 228 5.49 18.04 9.13
C THR A 228 6.34 19.31 9.06
N PHE A 229 6.25 20.04 7.94
CA PHE A 229 7.01 21.26 7.65
C PHE A 229 6.08 22.36 7.12
N PRO A 230 5.27 23.01 8.00
CA PRO A 230 4.29 24.01 7.60
C PRO A 230 4.91 25.19 6.81
N GLU A 231 6.18 25.49 7.04
CA GLU A 231 6.92 26.53 6.30
C GLU A 231 7.07 26.24 4.79
N LEU A 232 6.90 24.98 4.37
CA LEU A 232 6.94 24.60 2.96
C LEU A 232 5.60 24.77 2.24
N ALA A 233 4.51 25.00 2.97
CA ALA A 233 3.17 25.10 2.39
C ALA A 233 3.06 26.16 1.27
N PRO A 234 3.60 27.40 1.42
CA PRO A 234 3.52 28.39 0.34
C PRO A 234 4.16 27.91 -0.97
N SER A 235 5.30 27.20 -0.88
CA SER A 235 5.98 26.66 -2.06
C SER A 235 5.23 25.50 -2.70
N LEU A 236 4.56 24.68 -1.91
CA LEU A 236 3.73 23.58 -2.42
C LEU A 236 2.43 24.11 -3.03
N ASP A 237 1.75 25.04 -2.38
CA ASP A 237 0.48 25.59 -2.86
C ASP A 237 0.64 26.44 -4.12
N GLU A 238 1.73 27.21 -4.23
CA GLU A 238 2.04 27.99 -5.44
C GLU A 238 2.25 27.06 -6.65
N LYS A 239 2.99 25.98 -6.45
CA LYS A 239 3.33 25.04 -7.52
C LYS A 239 2.19 24.04 -7.81
N TYR A 240 1.41 23.69 -6.78
CA TYR A 240 0.45 22.58 -6.76
C TYR A 240 -0.86 22.98 -6.06
N PRO A 241 -1.67 23.84 -6.68
CA PRO A 241 -3.01 24.13 -6.18
C PRO A 241 -3.91 22.89 -6.26
N ASP A 242 -4.86 22.79 -5.34
CA ASP A 242 -5.82 21.69 -5.23
C ASP A 242 -6.78 21.59 -6.44
#